data_AF-A0A966T6U7-F1
#
_entry.id   AF-A0A966T6U7-F1
#
_cell.length_a   1.000
_cell.length_b   1.000
_cell.length_c   1.000
_cell.angle_alpha   90.00
_cell.angle_beta   90.00
_cell.angle_gamma   90.00
#
_symmetry.space_group_name_H-M   'P 1'
#
loop_
_entity.id
_entity.type
_entity.pdbx_description
1 polymer ?
#
loop_
_entity_poly.entity_id
_entity_poly.type
_entity_poly.pdbx_seq_one_letter_code
_entity_poly.pdbx_strand_id
1 'polypeptide(L)'
;MTLANAAYLGIERYANTRVNENWITGSSDDKAALIRAVYLQVLGNQYVMASERLEGPESLFKRGYLSVREFVRQVAKSGLYRKKFFESTNPYRFIELN
;
A
#
# COMPACT_ATOMS: atom_id res chain seq x y z
N MET A 1 -5.09 18.16 26.10
CA MET A 1 -6.26 17.79 25.27
C MET A 1 -5.85 16.63 24.35
N THR A 2 -5.73 15.42 24.90
CA THR A 2 -6.76 14.35 24.93
C THR A 2 -7.02 13.67 23.58
N LEU A 3 -6.03 12.91 23.11
CA LEU A 3 -6.24 11.83 22.12
C LEU A 3 -6.95 10.60 22.72
N ALA A 4 -7.39 10.64 23.98
CA ALA A 4 -8.07 9.53 24.65
C ALA A 4 -9.33 9.05 23.89
N ASN A 5 -10.06 9.98 23.24
CA ASN A 5 -11.26 9.65 22.46
C ASN A 5 -10.97 9.41 20.97
N ALA A 6 -9.72 9.57 20.52
CA ALA A 6 -9.34 9.44 19.12
C ALA A 6 -9.57 8.01 18.58
N ALA A 7 -9.48 7.01 19.45
CA ALA A 7 -9.73 5.60 19.10
C ALA A 7 -11.15 5.37 18.53
N TYR A 8 -12.17 6.05 19.08
CA TYR A 8 -13.57 5.91 18.63
C TYR A 8 -13.83 6.48 17.23
N LEU A 9 -12.93 7.29 16.68
CA LEU A 9 -13.03 7.85 15.33
C LEU A 9 -12.55 6.88 14.24
N GLY A 10 -12.20 5.64 14.61
CA GLY A 10 -11.81 4.59 13.66
C GLY A 10 -10.37 4.70 13.14
N ILE A 11 -9.55 5.58 13.74
CA ILE A 11 -8.15 5.78 13.36
C ILE A 11 -7.16 4.89 14.13
N GLU A 12 -7.64 4.07 15.06
CA GLU A 12 -6.82 3.17 15.88
C GLU A 12 -5.92 2.25 15.03
N ARG A 13 -6.44 1.75 13.90
CA ARG A 13 -5.71 0.87 12.97
C ARG A 13 -4.43 1.51 12.40
N TYR A 14 -4.39 2.84 12.34
CA TYR A 14 -3.23 3.58 11.83
C TYR A 14 -2.30 4.05 12.96
N ALA A 15 -2.83 4.19 14.18
CA ALA A 15 -2.09 4.70 15.33
C ALA A 15 -0.95 3.77 15.77
N ASN A 16 -1.07 2.46 15.52
CA ASN A 16 -0.12 1.45 15.98
C ASN A 16 0.68 0.80 14.84
N THR A 17 1.12 1.60 13.87
CA THR A 17 1.92 1.10 12.74
C THR A 17 3.36 0.84 13.17
N ARG A 18 3.79 -0.42 13.13
CA ARG A 18 5.20 -0.78 13.32
C ARG A 18 6.04 -0.24 12.16
N VAL A 19 6.90 0.74 12.43
CA VAL A 19 7.90 1.20 11.46
C VAL A 19 8.93 0.09 11.27
N ASN A 20 8.86 -0.62 10.13
CA ASN A 20 9.79 -1.70 9.84
C ASN A 20 11.01 -1.13 9.09
N GLU A 21 11.94 -0.53 9.85
CA GLU A 21 13.12 0.15 9.29
C GLU A 21 14.09 -0.84 8.61
N ASN A 22 14.12 -2.10 9.05
CA ASN A 22 15.08 -3.11 8.59
C ASN A 22 14.49 -4.11 7.58
N TRP A 23 13.65 -3.64 6.65
CA TRP A 23 12.99 -4.51 5.66
C TRP A 23 13.95 -5.24 4.71
N ILE A 24 15.17 -4.73 4.52
CA ILE A 24 16.18 -5.29 3.62
C ILE A 24 16.62 -6.68 4.11
N THR A 25 16.82 -6.83 5.42
CA THR A 25 17.21 -8.10 6.05
C THR A 25 16.03 -8.86 6.65
N GLY A 26 14.81 -8.35 6.46
CA GLY A 26 13.57 -8.95 6.97
C GLY A 26 13.29 -10.34 6.39
N SER A 27 12.53 -11.13 7.15
CA SER A 27 12.07 -12.46 6.75
C SER A 27 11.17 -12.39 5.50
N SER A 28 10.96 -13.53 4.84
CA SER A 28 9.96 -13.66 3.77
C SER A 28 8.57 -13.21 4.24
N ASP A 29 8.22 -13.52 5.50
CA ASP A 29 6.93 -13.14 6.08
C ASP A 29 6.81 -11.63 6.31
N ASP A 30 7.91 -10.98 6.72
CA ASP A 30 7.97 -9.51 6.87
C ASP A 30 7.79 -8.83 5.51
N LYS A 31 8.46 -9.34 4.48
CA LYS A 31 8.31 -8.84 3.11
C LYS A 31 6.89 -9.05 2.59
N ALA A 32 6.27 -10.20 2.88
CA ALA A 32 4.88 -10.45 2.53
C ALA A 32 3.90 -9.52 3.29
N ALA A 33 4.17 -9.23 4.56
CA ALA A 33 3.40 -8.27 5.34
C ALA A 33 3.52 -6.85 4.78
N LEU A 34 4.73 -6.43 4.38
CA LEU A 34 4.96 -5.14 3.74
C LEU A 34 4.25 -5.02 2.40
N ILE A 35 4.29 -6.08 1.56
CA ILE A 35 3.54 -6.10 0.29
C ILE A 35 2.04 -5.89 0.55
N ARG A 36 1.47 -6.60 1.52
CA ARG A 36 0.06 -6.43 1.90
C ARG A 36 -0.22 -5.01 2.41
N ALA A 37 0.63 -4.47 3.27
CA ALA A 37 0.49 -3.12 3.80
C ALA A 37 0.51 -2.06 2.68
N VAL A 38 1.39 -2.22 1.69
CA VAL A 38 1.45 -1.31 0.53
C VAL A 38 0.17 -1.38 -0.30
N TYR A 39 -0.36 -2.57 -0.59
CA TYR A 39 -1.64 -2.67 -1.29
C TYR A 39 -2.79 -2.04 -0.50
N LEU A 40 -2.88 -2.29 0.80
CA LEU A 40 -3.91 -1.70 1.67
C LEU A 40 -3.82 -0.18 1.69
N GLN A 41 -2.60 0.38 1.75
CA GLN A 41 -2.41 1.82 1.82
C GLN A 41 -2.66 2.48 0.46
N VAL A 42 -2.01 2.02 -0.60
CA VAL A 42 -2.04 2.66 -1.92
C VAL A 42 -3.38 2.45 -2.61
N LEU A 43 -4.02 1.30 -2.42
CA LEU A 43 -5.34 1.01 -3.01
C LEU A 43 -6.49 1.34 -2.06
N GLY A 44 -6.25 2.06 -0.95
CA GLY A 44 -7.31 2.53 -0.06
C GLY A 44 -8.16 1.39 0.54
N ASN A 45 -7.53 0.30 0.94
CA ASN A 45 -8.16 -0.89 1.51
C ASN A 45 -9.19 -1.56 0.57
N GLN A 46 -9.03 -1.41 -0.75
CA GLN A 46 -9.82 -2.11 -1.74
C GLN A 46 -9.43 -3.59 -1.82
N TYR A 47 -10.41 -4.44 -2.11
CA TYR A 47 -10.13 -5.85 -2.40
C TYR A 47 -9.33 -5.98 -3.71
N VAL A 48 -8.27 -6.79 -3.63
CA VAL A 48 -7.41 -7.17 -4.75
C VAL A 48 -7.48 -8.69 -4.88
N MET A 49 -7.97 -9.17 -6.01
CA MET A 49 -8.04 -10.61 -6.26
C MET A 49 -6.65 -11.16 -6.60
N ALA A 50 -6.46 -12.47 -6.43
CA ALA A 50 -5.18 -13.11 -6.76
C ALA A 50 -4.75 -12.86 -8.21
N SER A 51 -5.71 -12.82 -9.15
CA SER A 51 -5.48 -12.53 -10.57
C SER A 51 -5.08 -11.08 -10.86
N GLU A 52 -5.33 -10.15 -9.94
CA GLU A 52 -5.04 -8.72 -10.12
C GLU A 52 -3.70 -8.33 -9.48
N ARG A 53 -3.04 -9.25 -8.77
CA ARG A 53 -1.77 -8.98 -8.10
C ARG A 53 -0.63 -8.75 -9.10
N LEU A 54 0.25 -7.83 -8.75
CA LEU A 54 1.39 -7.44 -9.56
C LEU A 54 2.59 -8.35 -9.24
N GLU A 55 2.56 -9.58 -9.74
CA GLU A 55 3.57 -10.62 -9.42
C GLU A 55 5.01 -10.21 -9.79
N GLY A 56 5.18 -9.48 -10.90
CA GLY A 56 6.49 -8.98 -11.34
C GLY A 56 7.12 -8.01 -10.32
N PRO A 57 6.48 -6.86 -10.03
CA PRO A 57 6.93 -5.94 -8.98
C PRO A 57 7.10 -6.59 -7.61
N GLU A 58 6.22 -7.51 -7.22
CA GLU A 58 6.34 -8.24 -5.96
C GLU A 58 7.61 -9.11 -5.91
N SER A 59 7.92 -9.81 -7.00
CA SER A 59 9.11 -10.64 -7.11
C SER A 59 10.40 -9.82 -7.04
N LEU A 60 10.41 -8.65 -7.70
CA LEU A 60 11.54 -7.72 -7.65
C LEU A 60 11.74 -7.15 -6.24
N PHE A 61 10.65 -6.80 -5.56
CA PHE A 61 10.69 -6.32 -4.17
C PHE A 61 11.19 -7.40 -3.21
N LYS A 62 10.70 -8.64 -3.33
CA LYS A 62 11.16 -9.77 -2.47
C LYS A 62 12.65 -10.01 -2.57
N ARG A 63 13.21 -9.88 -3.78
CA ARG A 63 14.65 -10.04 -4.07
C ARG A 63 15.50 -8.82 -3.70
N GLY A 64 14.88 -7.71 -3.28
CA GLY A 64 15.59 -6.49 -2.88
C GLY A 64 16.02 -5.59 -4.04
N TYR A 65 15.54 -5.83 -5.26
CA TYR A 65 15.81 -4.96 -6.42
C TYR A 65 14.98 -3.66 -6.41
N LEU A 66 13.91 -3.62 -5.61
CA LEU A 66 13.09 -2.43 -5.43
C LEU A 66 13.10 -2.04 -3.95
N SER A 67 13.30 -0.75 -3.69
CA SER A 67 12.96 -0.13 -2.42
C SER A 67 11.44 -0.11 -2.21
N VAL A 68 10.99 0.06 -0.96
CA VAL A 68 9.56 0.24 -0.65
C VAL A 68 8.96 1.40 -1.45
N ARG A 69 9.70 2.52 -1.56
CA ARG A 69 9.30 3.70 -2.34
C ARG A 69 9.11 3.38 -3.82
N GLU A 70 9.99 2.57 -4.41
CA GLU A 70 9.88 2.15 -5.80
C GLU A 70 8.75 1.16 -6.00
N PHE A 71 8.55 0.24 -5.07
CA PHE A 71 7.41 -0.68 -5.10
C PHE A 71 6.08 0.08 -5.06
N VAL A 72 5.92 1.05 -4.14
CA VAL A 72 4.76 1.97 -4.10
C VAL A 72 4.55 2.66 -5.45
N ARG A 73 5.63 3.17 -6.06
CA ARG A 73 5.56 3.82 -7.37
C ARG A 73 5.12 2.86 -8.48
N GLN A 74 5.58 1.62 -8.47
CA GLN A 74 5.17 0.60 -9.44
C GLN A 74 3.67 0.26 -9.29
N VAL A 75 3.18 0.16 -8.04
CA VAL A 75 1.75 -0.04 -7.77
C VAL A 75 0.92 1.14 -8.29
N ALA A 76 1.33 2.37 -8.02
CA ALA A 76 0.62 3.58 -8.47
C ALA A 76 0.61 3.74 -10.01
N LYS A 77 1.65 3.25 -10.70
CA LYS A 77 1.73 3.26 -12.18
C LYS A 77 1.08 2.05 -12.85
N SER A 78 0.58 1.10 -12.08
CA SER A 78 -0.01 -0.12 -12.61
C SER A 78 -1.34 0.12 -13.33
N GLY A 79 -1.68 -0.78 -14.25
CA GLY A 79 -3.01 -0.79 -14.87
C GLY A 79 -4.14 -0.96 -13.85
N LEU A 80 -3.88 -1.67 -12.73
CA LEU A 80 -4.83 -1.85 -11.64
C LEU A 80 -5.19 -0.52 -10.98
N TYR A 81 -4.18 0.29 -10.63
CA TYR A 81 -4.40 1.61 -10.02
C TYR A 81 -5.14 2.53 -10.99
N ARG A 82 -4.72 2.54 -12.25
CA ARG A 82 -5.35 3.34 -13.30
C ARG A 82 -6.84 3.00 -13.47
N LYS A 83 -7.19 1.72 -13.55
CA LYS A 83 -8.58 1.27 -13.70
C LYS A 83 -9.45 1.66 -12.49
N LYS A 84 -8.90 1.59 -11.27
CA LYS A 84 -9.66 1.86 -10.04
C LYS A 84 -9.84 3.34 -9.74
N PHE A 85 -8.81 4.16 -9.98
CA PHE A 85 -8.78 5.55 -9.52
C PHE A 85 -8.73 6.60 -10.63
N PHE A 86 -8.14 6.29 -11.80
CA PHE A 86 -7.99 7.26 -12.88
C PHE A 86 -9.14 7.19 -13.90
N GLU A 87 -9.49 5.99 -14.36
CA GLU A 87 -10.50 5.81 -15.43
C GLU A 87 -11.94 6.04 -14.94
N SER A 88 -12.21 5.84 -13.64
CA SER A 88 -13.57 5.91 -13.06
C SER A 88 -13.91 7.24 -12.41
N THR A 89 -12.94 8.15 -12.25
CA THR A 89 -13.12 9.39 -11.48
C THR A 89 -12.88 10.65 -12.31
N ASN A 90 -13.44 11.77 -11.86
CA ASN A 90 -13.17 13.07 -12.48
C ASN A 90 -11.75 13.56 -12.11
N PRO A 91 -11.19 14.54 -12.85
CA PRO A 91 -9.82 14.99 -12.63
C PRO A 91 -9.55 15.52 -11.21
N TYR A 92 -10.51 16.24 -10.61
CA TYR A 92 -10.35 16.77 -9.24
C TYR A 92 -10.31 15.66 -8.20
N ARG A 93 -11.22 14.69 -8.31
CA ARG A 93 -11.28 13.55 -7.42
C ARG A 93 -10.05 12.65 -7.54
N PHE A 94 -9.53 12.49 -8.75
CA PHE A 94 -8.26 11.79 -8.95
C PHE A 94 -7.11 12.49 -8.21
N ILE A 95 -7.04 13.82 -8.28
CA ILE A 95 -5.99 14.59 -7.59
C ILE A 95 -6.13 14.46 -6.07
N GLU A 96 -7.34 14.52 -5.52
CA GLU A 96 -7.58 14.35 -4.08
C GLU A 96 -7.19 12.97 -3.53
N LEU A 97 -7.17 11.95 -4.40
CA LEU A 97 -6.87 10.57 -4.01
C LEU A 97 -5.37 10.23 -4.11
N ASN A 98 -4.53 11.10 -4.69
CA ASN A 98 -3.07 10.90 -4.85
C ASN A 98 -2.26 11.75 -3.86
#